data_AF-A0A6V8K4K8-F1
#
_entry.id   AF-A0A6V8K4K8-F1
#
_cell.length_a   1.000
_cell.length_b   1.000
_cell.length_c   1.000
_cell.angle_alpha   90.00
_cell.angle_beta   90.00
_cell.angle_gamma   90.00
#
_symmetry.space_group_name_H-M   'P 1'
#
loop_
_entity.id
_entity.type
_entity.pdbx_description
1 polymer ?
#
loop_
_entity_poly.entity_id
_entity_poly.type
_entity_poly.pdbx_seq_one_letter_code
_entity_poly.pdbx_strand_id
1 'polypeptide(L)'
;MGVGEWAAFTAAFISGANIVVTAVLTRSRDRTSWSREALSDTLVALLEASWRSSDAARERHGLGTHPGDAQIAARLEDTMEAAFAELRTSLTRLRLFASEPVGAAGVDLLIRHRELRDAPMTDQPARLEAVGAARRKLIQAARRDLKTD
;
A
#
# COMPACT_ATOMS: atom_id res chain seq x y z
N MET A 1 -8.60 8.18 19.62
CA MET A 1 -7.27 7.77 19.08
C MET A 1 -6.43 9.02 18.90
N GLY A 2 -5.23 9.03 19.48
CA GLY A 2 -4.45 10.26 19.69
C GLY A 2 -3.61 10.68 18.48
N VAL A 3 -3.50 11.99 18.27
CA VAL A 3 -2.71 12.65 17.21
C VAL A 3 -1.24 12.20 17.19
N GLY A 4 -0.72 11.68 18.30
CA GLY A 4 0.66 11.18 18.42
C GLY A 4 0.96 9.88 17.65
N GLU A 5 -0.01 8.97 17.48
CA GLU A 5 0.20 7.73 16.72
C GLU A 5 0.28 8.01 15.21
N TRP A 6 -0.52 8.98 14.73
CA TRP A 6 -0.44 9.49 13.36
C TRP A 6 0.89 10.21 13.08
N ALA A 7 1.41 10.97 14.05
CA ALA A 7 2.69 11.67 13.93
C ALA A 7 3.90 10.72 13.88
N ALA A 8 3.90 9.66 14.69
CA ALA A 8 4.96 8.65 14.66
C ALA A 8 4.92 7.81 13.36
N PHE A 9 3.72 7.50 12.85
CA PHE A 9 3.54 6.75 11.61
C PHE A 9 3.95 7.56 10.37
N THR A 10 3.57 8.84 10.32
CA THR A 10 4.05 9.76 9.27
C THR A 10 5.55 9.98 9.37
N ALA A 11 6.15 10.11 10.57
CA ALA A 11 7.60 10.24 10.70
C ALA A 11 8.37 8.99 10.23
N ALA A 12 7.85 7.78 10.46
CA ALA A 12 8.47 6.55 9.96
C ALA A 12 8.30 6.39 8.43
N PHE A 13 7.16 6.81 7.89
CA PHE A 13 6.91 6.83 6.44
C PHE A 13 7.76 7.90 5.74
N ILE A 14 7.84 9.09 6.32
CA ILE A 14 8.72 10.18 5.87
C ILE A 14 10.17 9.74 5.99
N SER A 15 10.61 9.07 7.05
CA SER A 15 11.99 8.55 7.15
C SER A 15 12.28 7.49 6.08
N GLY A 16 11.35 6.57 5.82
CA GLY A 16 11.47 5.57 4.76
C GLY A 16 11.47 6.16 3.36
N ALA A 17 10.58 7.12 3.10
CA ALA A 17 10.52 7.90 1.87
C ALA A 17 11.78 8.77 1.72
N ASN A 18 12.28 9.36 2.81
CA ASN A 18 13.49 10.18 2.80
C ASN A 18 14.73 9.33 2.54
N ILE A 19 14.78 8.06 2.95
CA ILE A 19 15.84 7.12 2.55
C ILE A 19 15.78 6.84 1.04
N VAL A 20 14.58 6.66 0.47
CA VAL A 20 14.40 6.47 -0.97
C VAL A 20 14.75 7.74 -1.75
N VAL A 21 14.25 8.90 -1.34
CA VAL A 21 14.48 10.21 -1.96
C VAL A 21 15.95 10.63 -1.83
N THR A 22 16.58 10.48 -0.66
CA THR A 22 18.00 10.82 -0.46
C THR A 22 18.92 9.89 -1.23
N ALA A 23 18.57 8.60 -1.36
CA ALA A 23 19.29 7.68 -2.24
C ALA A 23 19.11 8.04 -3.73
N VAL A 24 17.95 8.57 -4.13
CA VAL A 24 17.64 9.00 -5.52
C VAL A 24 18.34 10.31 -5.89
N LEU A 25 18.40 11.29 -4.97
CA LEU A 25 19.03 12.59 -5.24
C LEU A 25 20.57 12.53 -5.34
N THR A 26 21.20 11.49 -4.80
CA THR A 26 22.68 11.43 -4.72
C THR A 26 23.33 10.81 -5.97
N ARG A 27 22.58 10.24 -6.94
CA ARG A 27 23.18 9.52 -8.08
C ARG A 27 22.60 9.90 -9.45
N SER A 28 23.32 10.82 -10.11
CA SER A 28 23.40 11.07 -11.56
C SER A 28 22.22 11.75 -12.29
N ARG A 29 22.56 12.87 -12.97
CA ARG A 29 21.73 13.61 -13.93
C ARG A 29 21.70 12.86 -15.26
N ASP A 30 20.62 12.14 -15.55
CA ASP A 30 20.11 11.81 -16.90
C ASP A 30 18.79 11.03 -16.75
N ARG A 31 18.00 10.87 -17.83
CA ARG A 31 16.62 10.29 -17.92
C ARG A 31 16.23 9.17 -16.94
N THR A 32 17.20 8.42 -16.42
CA THR A 32 17.07 7.50 -15.28
C THR A 32 16.56 8.13 -13.98
N SER A 33 16.76 9.43 -13.73
CA SER A 33 16.24 10.07 -12.51
C SER A 33 14.72 10.21 -12.54
N TRP A 34 14.14 10.61 -13.67
CA TRP A 34 12.69 10.82 -13.81
C TRP A 34 11.91 9.51 -13.73
N SER A 35 12.46 8.42 -14.27
CA SER A 35 11.87 7.09 -14.14
C SER A 35 11.95 6.56 -12.71
N ARG A 36 13.01 6.86 -11.97
CA ARG A 36 13.15 6.50 -10.55
C ARG A 36 12.23 7.30 -9.63
N GLU A 37 12.08 8.61 -9.89
CA GLU A 37 11.13 9.47 -9.17
C GLU A 37 9.69 9.00 -9.42
N ALA A 38 9.31 8.79 -10.68
CA ALA A 38 8.00 8.25 -11.04
C ALA A 38 7.74 6.85 -10.44
N LEU A 39 8.76 5.99 -10.38
CA LEU A 39 8.67 4.67 -9.72
C LEU A 39 8.45 4.82 -8.22
N SER A 40 9.19 5.72 -7.56
CA SER A 40 9.04 5.99 -6.13
C SER A 40 7.65 6.51 -5.81
N ASP A 41 7.17 7.52 -6.54
CA ASP A 41 5.83 8.08 -6.37
C ASP A 41 4.74 7.04 -6.58
N THR A 42 4.90 6.20 -7.61
CA THR A 42 3.96 5.12 -7.89
C THR A 42 3.96 4.06 -6.80
N LEU A 43 5.13 3.73 -6.24
CA LEU A 43 5.26 2.78 -5.13
C LEU A 43 4.66 3.34 -3.84
N VAL A 44 4.87 4.63 -3.55
CA VAL A 44 4.26 5.35 -2.42
C VAL A 44 2.74 5.33 -2.56
N ALA A 45 2.19 5.76 -3.70
CA ALA A 45 0.75 5.76 -3.96
C ALA A 45 0.14 4.35 -3.82
N LEU A 46 0.84 3.32 -4.28
CA LEU A 46 0.40 1.93 -4.13
C LEU A 46 0.37 1.51 -2.65
N LEU A 47 1.40 1.85 -1.87
CA LEU A 47 1.45 1.51 -0.45
C LEU A 47 0.41 2.29 0.37
N GLU A 48 0.18 3.56 0.06
CA GLU A 48 -0.85 4.38 0.71
C GLU A 48 -2.26 3.81 0.46
N ALA A 49 -2.57 3.47 -0.79
CA ALA A 49 -3.84 2.81 -1.13
C ALA A 49 -3.97 1.46 -0.40
N SER A 50 -2.88 0.69 -0.30
CA SER A 50 -2.86 -0.57 0.46
C SER A 50 -3.16 -0.38 1.95
N TRP A 51 -2.64 0.67 2.59
CA TRP A 51 -2.92 0.95 4.00
C TRP A 51 -4.36 1.41 4.19
N ARG A 52 -4.84 2.37 3.39
CA ARG A 52 -6.23 2.83 3.42
C ARG A 52 -7.23 1.69 3.31
N SER A 53 -7.03 0.76 2.37
CA SER A 53 -7.90 -0.42 2.23
C SER A 53 -7.85 -1.34 3.47
N SER A 54 -6.65 -1.58 4.03
CA SER A 54 -6.51 -2.41 5.24
C SER A 54 -7.13 -1.76 6.47
N ASP A 55 -7.01 -0.44 6.60
CA ASP A 55 -7.51 0.31 7.75
C ASP A 55 -9.03 0.39 7.71
N ALA A 56 -9.62 0.61 6.53
CA ALA A 56 -11.06 0.52 6.35
C ALA A 56 -11.60 -0.89 6.67
N ALA A 57 -10.88 -1.95 6.28
CA ALA A 57 -11.24 -3.32 6.65
C ALA A 57 -11.14 -3.57 8.18
N ARG A 58 -10.09 -3.07 8.84
CA ARG A 58 -9.95 -3.17 10.31
C ARG A 58 -11.05 -2.42 11.05
N GLU A 59 -11.36 -1.21 10.60
CA GLU A 59 -12.42 -0.40 11.19
C GLU A 59 -13.76 -1.10 11.03
N ARG A 60 -14.03 -1.65 9.84
CA ARG A 60 -15.24 -2.43 9.55
C ARG A 60 -15.36 -3.66 10.44
N HIS A 61 -14.28 -4.40 10.65
CA HIS A 61 -14.25 -5.54 11.57
C HIS A 61 -14.53 -5.13 13.03
N GLY A 62 -14.16 -3.91 13.43
CA GLY A 62 -14.40 -3.38 14.77
C GLY A 62 -15.82 -2.87 15.02
N LEU A 63 -16.67 -2.82 14.00
CA LEU A 63 -18.05 -2.34 14.13
C LEU A 63 -18.93 -3.33 14.89
N GLY A 64 -19.84 -2.79 15.68
CA GLY A 64 -20.83 -3.55 16.44
C GLY A 64 -22.13 -3.76 15.66
N THR A 65 -23.23 -3.87 16.41
CA THR A 65 -24.58 -4.04 15.86
C THR A 65 -25.44 -2.78 16.02
N HIS A 66 -24.84 -1.61 16.26
CA HIS A 66 -25.61 -0.38 16.43
C HIS A 66 -26.18 0.10 15.08
N PRO A 67 -27.36 0.74 15.07
CA PRO A 67 -27.96 1.22 13.82
C PRO A 67 -27.07 2.20 13.03
N GLY A 68 -26.22 2.98 13.71
CA GLY A 68 -25.24 3.86 13.07
C GLY A 68 -24.09 3.11 12.38
N ASP A 69 -23.80 1.88 12.80
CA ASP A 69 -22.70 1.08 12.27
C ASP A 69 -22.96 0.64 10.83
N ALA A 70 -24.23 0.51 10.42
CA ALA A 70 -24.58 0.18 9.04
C ALA A 70 -24.18 1.28 8.04
N GLN A 71 -24.36 2.55 8.40
CA GLN A 71 -23.92 3.68 7.56
C GLN A 71 -22.40 3.80 7.52
N ILE A 72 -21.73 3.56 8.65
CA ILE A 72 -20.27 3.54 8.72
C ILE A 72 -19.71 2.39 7.88
N ALA A 73 -20.27 1.18 8.00
CA ALA A 73 -19.89 0.02 7.21
C ALA A 73 -20.00 0.26 5.70
N ALA A 74 -21.08 0.90 5.23
CA ALA A 74 -21.24 1.26 3.82
C ALA A 74 -20.14 2.22 3.34
N ARG A 75 -19.84 3.27 4.13
CA ARG A 75 -18.76 4.22 3.81
C ARG A 75 -17.37 3.56 3.79
N LEU A 76 -17.13 2.61 4.70
CA LEU A 76 -15.87 1.87 4.74
C LEU A 76 -15.74 0.92 3.53
N GLU A 77 -16.85 0.32 3.09
CA GLU A 77 -16.89 -0.47 1.87
C GLU A 77 -16.55 0.38 0.62
N ASP A 78 -17.14 1.57 0.49
CA ASP A 78 -16.79 2.52 -0.57
C ASP A 78 -15.30 2.91 -0.52
N THR A 79 -14.78 3.10 0.69
CA THR A 79 -13.35 3.42 0.91
C THR A 79 -12.45 2.26 0.49
N MET A 80 -12.82 1.03 0.81
CA MET A 80 -12.10 -0.17 0.39
C MET A 80 -12.10 -0.32 -1.14
N GLU A 81 -13.23 -0.10 -1.80
CA GLU A 81 -13.35 -0.20 -3.26
C GLU A 81 -12.56 0.90 -3.98
N ALA A 82 -12.65 2.14 -3.51
CA ALA A 82 -11.86 3.26 -4.04
C ALA A 82 -10.35 3.00 -3.90
N ALA A 83 -9.91 2.52 -2.73
CA ALA A 83 -8.52 2.16 -2.49
C ALA A 83 -8.07 0.97 -3.36
N PHE A 84 -8.94 -0.01 -3.61
CA PHE A 84 -8.65 -1.14 -4.49
C PHE A 84 -8.51 -0.70 -5.96
N ALA A 85 -9.36 0.21 -6.44
CA ALA A 85 -9.25 0.79 -7.77
C ALA A 85 -7.93 1.56 -7.94
N GLU A 86 -7.51 2.28 -6.91
CA GLU A 86 -6.24 3.00 -6.89
C GLU A 86 -5.04 2.06 -6.87
N LEU A 87 -5.07 0.99 -6.06
CA LEU A 87 -4.06 -0.08 -6.07
C LEU A 87 -3.85 -0.65 -7.47
N ARG A 88 -4.94 -0.95 -8.18
CA ARG A 88 -4.89 -1.48 -9.56
C ARG A 88 -4.27 -0.47 -10.53
N THR A 89 -4.60 0.80 -10.38
CA THR A 89 -4.08 1.89 -11.22
C THR A 89 -2.59 2.09 -10.97
N SER A 90 -2.18 2.19 -9.71
CA SER A 90 -0.77 2.33 -9.31
C SER A 90 0.04 1.10 -9.69
N LEU A 91 -0.49 -0.12 -9.60
CA LEU A 91 0.19 -1.32 -10.08
C LEU A 91 0.41 -1.29 -11.60
N THR A 92 -0.58 -0.82 -12.36
CA THR A 92 -0.46 -0.69 -13.82
C THR A 92 0.68 0.27 -14.18
N ARG A 93 0.80 1.40 -13.47
CA ARG A 93 1.91 2.33 -13.64
C ARG A 93 3.23 1.75 -13.16
N LEU A 94 3.23 1.01 -12.05
CA LEU A 94 4.45 0.42 -11.47
C LEU A 94 5.10 -0.55 -12.47
N ARG A 95 4.29 -1.32 -13.22
CA ARG A 95 4.77 -2.25 -14.25
C ARG A 95 5.48 -1.56 -15.43
N LEU A 96 5.32 -0.25 -15.61
CA LEU A 96 6.02 0.50 -16.65
C LEU A 96 7.46 0.82 -16.27
N PHE A 97 7.76 0.86 -14.97
CA PHE A 97 9.04 1.35 -14.46
C PHE A 97 9.80 0.30 -13.63
N ALA A 98 9.10 -0.64 -13.03
CA ALA A 98 9.67 -1.58 -12.07
C ALA A 98 10.13 -2.88 -12.72
N SER A 99 11.13 -3.52 -12.13
CA SER A 99 11.58 -4.85 -12.55
C SER A 99 10.50 -5.92 -12.32
N GLU A 100 10.67 -7.06 -13.00
CA GLU A 100 9.75 -8.20 -12.90
C GLU A 100 9.52 -8.67 -11.44
N PRO A 101 10.54 -8.80 -10.56
CA PRO A 101 10.31 -9.16 -9.17
C PRO A 101 9.42 -8.18 -8.39
N VAL A 102 9.56 -6.88 -8.64
CA VAL A 102 8.73 -5.84 -8.01
C VAL A 102 7.31 -5.89 -8.55
N GLY A 103 7.15 -6.03 -9.87
CA GLY A 103 5.86 -6.21 -10.51
C GLY A 103 5.11 -7.44 -10.00
N ALA A 104 5.79 -8.58 -9.88
CA ALA A 104 5.21 -9.83 -9.36
C ALA A 104 4.75 -9.68 -7.89
N ALA A 105 5.56 -9.05 -7.05
CA ALA A 105 5.16 -8.77 -5.66
C ALA A 105 3.97 -7.79 -5.56
N GLY A 106 3.89 -6.82 -6.49
CA GLY A 106 2.75 -5.91 -6.59
C GLY A 106 1.46 -6.63 -7.01
N VAL A 107 1.55 -7.62 -7.90
CA VAL A 107 0.43 -8.49 -8.28
C VAL A 107 -0.03 -9.36 -7.09
N ASP A 108 0.88 -10.00 -6.35
CA ASP A 108 0.53 -10.76 -5.14
C ASP A 108 -0.22 -9.85 -4.14
N LEU A 109 0.26 -8.63 -3.92
CA LEU A 109 -0.43 -7.67 -3.05
C LEU A 109 -1.84 -7.33 -3.53
N LEU A 110 -2.05 -7.11 -4.84
CA LEU A 110 -3.39 -6.86 -5.39
C LEU A 110 -4.31 -8.07 -5.20
N ILE A 111 -3.80 -9.29 -5.39
CA ILE A 111 -4.56 -10.53 -5.15
C ILE A 111 -4.99 -10.62 -3.68
N ARG A 112 -4.09 -10.34 -2.73
CA ARG A 112 -4.43 -10.38 -1.29
C ARG A 112 -5.46 -9.33 -0.89
N HIS A 113 -5.43 -8.14 -1.52
CA HIS A 113 -6.47 -7.15 -1.30
C HIS A 113 -7.83 -7.55 -1.86
N ARG A 114 -7.85 -8.21 -3.02
CA ARG A 114 -9.08 -8.78 -3.55
C ARG A 114 -9.64 -9.86 -2.60
N GLU A 115 -8.78 -10.77 -2.13
CA GLU A 115 -9.16 -11.78 -1.14
C GLU A 115 -9.67 -11.16 0.17
N LEU A 116 -9.09 -10.05 0.63
CA LEU A 116 -9.53 -9.33 1.82
C LEU A 116 -10.91 -8.70 1.62
N ARG A 117 -11.14 -8.06 0.47
CA ARG A 117 -12.41 -7.41 0.13
C ARG A 117 -13.55 -8.43 0.00
N ASP A 118 -13.27 -9.53 -0.69
CA ASP A 118 -14.26 -10.56 -0.99
C ASP A 118 -14.49 -11.53 0.20
N ALA A 119 -13.69 -11.42 1.28
CA ALA A 119 -13.78 -12.30 2.44
C ALA A 119 -14.89 -11.89 3.42
N PRO A 120 -15.55 -12.89 4.06
CA PRO A 120 -16.45 -12.61 5.17
C PRO A 120 -15.70 -12.01 6.37
N MET A 121 -16.43 -11.28 7.23
CA MET A 121 -15.84 -10.61 8.41
C MET A 121 -15.03 -11.56 9.31
N THR A 122 -15.46 -12.83 9.43
CA THR A 122 -14.80 -13.86 10.23
C THR A 122 -13.38 -14.19 9.76
N ASP A 123 -13.10 -14.01 8.47
CA ASP A 123 -11.83 -14.37 7.84
C ASP A 123 -10.91 -13.16 7.67
N GLN A 124 -11.41 -11.95 7.90
CA GLN A 124 -10.67 -10.71 7.69
C GLN A 124 -9.33 -10.63 8.46
N PRO A 125 -9.20 -11.10 9.71
CA PRO A 125 -7.92 -11.06 10.41
C PRO A 125 -6.80 -11.80 9.67
N ALA A 126 -7.08 -13.01 9.17
CA ALA A 126 -6.13 -13.80 8.41
C ALA A 126 -5.79 -13.13 7.06
N ARG A 127 -6.78 -12.52 6.40
CA ARG A 127 -6.56 -11.79 5.14
C ARG A 127 -5.75 -10.51 5.33
N LEU A 128 -5.98 -9.77 6.41
CA LEU A 128 -5.19 -8.60 6.79
C LEU A 128 -3.73 -8.97 7.04
N GLU A 129 -3.48 -10.11 7.68
CA GLU A 129 -2.13 -10.64 7.87
C GLU A 129 -1.46 -10.98 6.53
N ALA A 130 -2.18 -11.65 5.63
CA ALA A 130 -1.70 -11.98 4.29
C ALA A 130 -1.35 -10.73 3.47
N VAL A 131 -2.20 -9.68 3.52
CA VAL A 131 -1.90 -8.37 2.93
C VAL A 131 -0.66 -7.73 3.56
N GLY A 132 -0.52 -7.83 4.89
CA GLY A 132 0.68 -7.40 5.61
C GLY A 132 1.95 -8.10 5.12
N ALA A 133 1.89 -9.42 4.91
CA ALA A 133 3.00 -10.20 4.38
C ALA A 133 3.34 -9.82 2.93
N ALA A 134 2.33 -9.67 2.07
CA ALA A 134 2.52 -9.27 0.67
C ALA A 134 3.15 -7.87 0.55
N ARG A 135 2.74 -6.91 1.39
CA ARG A 135 3.40 -5.59 1.48
C ARG A 135 4.88 -5.70 1.83
N ARG A 136 5.23 -6.50 2.84
CA ARG A 136 6.63 -6.69 3.23
C ARG A 136 7.45 -7.28 2.08
N LYS A 137 6.90 -8.25 1.33
CA LYS A 137 7.54 -8.79 0.13
C LYS A 137 7.76 -7.73 -0.93
N LEU A 138 6.76 -6.89 -1.22
CA LEU A 138 6.89 -5.78 -2.18
C LEU A 138 7.99 -4.80 -1.77
N ILE A 139 8.00 -4.37 -0.50
CA ILE A 139 9.03 -3.46 0.03
C ILE A 139 10.42 -4.09 -0.08
N GLN A 140 10.56 -5.38 0.22
CA GLN A 140 11.83 -6.10 0.08
C GLN A 140 12.26 -6.26 -1.37
N ALA A 141 11.33 -6.50 -2.30
CA ALA A 141 11.62 -6.55 -3.73
C ALA A 141 12.10 -5.19 -4.22
N ALA A 142 11.37 -4.11 -3.92
CA ALA A 142 11.76 -2.75 -4.30
C ALA A 142 13.11 -2.34 -3.71
N ARG A 143 13.39 -2.69 -2.45
CA ARG A 143 14.69 -2.45 -1.82
C ARG A 143 15.84 -3.18 -2.49
N ARG A 144 15.62 -4.40 -2.97
CA ARG A 144 16.64 -5.16 -3.71
C ARG A 144 16.88 -4.53 -5.07
N ASP A 145 15.80 -4.19 -5.77
CA ASP A 145 15.85 -3.54 -7.07
C ASP A 145 16.69 -2.25 -7.03
N LEU A 146 16.44 -1.41 -6.01
CA LEU A 146 17.17 -0.16 -5.80
C LEU A 146 18.65 -0.34 -5.36
N LYS A 147 19.04 -1.53 -4.90
CA LYS A 147 20.42 -1.84 -4.43
C LYS A 147 21.28 -2.56 -5.46
N THR A 148 20.68 -3.12 -6.51
CA THR A 148 21.40 -4.00 -7.46
C THR A 148 21.98 -3.22 -8.66
N ASP A 149 21.91 -1.89 -8.62
CA ASP A 149 22.54 -0.92 -9.56
C ASP A 149 23.66 -0.09 -8.89
#